data_AF-A0A0K8V1X1-F1
#
_entry.id   AF-A0A0K8V1X1-F1
#
_cell.length_a   1.000
_cell.length_b   1.000
_cell.length_c   1.000
_cell.angle_alpha   90.00
_cell.angle_beta   90.00
_cell.angle_gamma   90.00
#
_symmetry.space_group_name_H-M   'P 1'
#
loop_
_entity.id
_entity.type
_entity.pdbx_description
1 polymer ?
#
loop_
_entity_poly.entity_id
_entity_poly.type
_entity_poly.pdbx_seq_one_letter_code
_entity_poly.pdbx_strand_id
1 'polypeptide(L)'
;HHNKRRPVYWWNEEISTLRKLCHSARRRLQRSRDETNENRLREELKSHKKLLKSAITRSKKVCFEKLCEEANIDPWGTAYKICMSRFKNKQQQPKDAAFMGKVVETLFPKHDRISYAKRRNESAESPPLVTEDELLAIAKEIKNAKAPGLDGIPNRALKEAISLKPRVFAEMYNACLKEEVFPDPWKVQRLVLLPKPKKPPEEPSSY
;
A
#
# COMPACT_ATOMS: atom_id res chain seq x y z
N HIS A 1 32.89 -19.10 16.15
CA HIS A 1 32.10 -17.86 15.95
C HIS A 1 30.60 -18.12 16.09
N HIS A 2 30.00 -17.78 17.23
CA HIS A 2 28.53 -17.77 17.36
C HIS A 2 28.01 -16.44 16.81
N ASN A 3 27.09 -16.49 15.85
CA ASN A 3 26.52 -15.32 15.20
C ASN A 3 25.68 -14.54 16.24
N LYS A 4 26.13 -13.35 16.68
CA LYS A 4 25.49 -12.52 17.72
C LYS A 4 24.13 -11.93 17.33
N ARG A 5 23.60 -12.25 16.14
CA ARG A 5 22.29 -11.75 15.69
C ARG A 5 21.19 -12.65 16.21
N ARG A 6 20.18 -12.05 16.85
CA ARG A 6 18.95 -12.76 17.22
C ARG A 6 18.39 -13.45 15.96
N PRO A 7 18.02 -14.74 16.04
CA PRO A 7 17.37 -15.42 14.94
C PRO A 7 16.12 -14.64 14.49
N VAL A 8 15.81 -14.73 13.21
CA VAL A 8 14.57 -14.13 12.69
C VAL A 8 13.38 -14.79 13.38
N TYR A 9 12.28 -14.07 13.59
CA TYR A 9 11.13 -14.51 14.40
C TYR A 9 10.49 -15.85 13.97
N TRP A 10 10.65 -16.26 12.71
CA TRP A 10 10.17 -17.54 12.17
C TRP A 10 11.22 -18.65 12.17
N TRP A 11 12.40 -18.42 12.76
CA TRP A 11 13.47 -19.41 12.81
C TRP A 11 13.29 -20.39 13.96
N ASN A 12 13.37 -21.69 13.68
CA ASN A 12 13.21 -22.75 14.66
C ASN A 12 14.22 -23.90 14.44
N GLU A 13 14.19 -24.89 15.33
CA GLU A 13 15.10 -26.04 15.30
C GLU A 13 14.89 -26.93 14.05
N GLU A 14 13.64 -27.16 13.62
CA GLU A 14 13.30 -27.90 12.40
C GLU A 14 13.98 -27.29 11.17
N ILE A 15 13.86 -25.97 10.98
CA ILE A 15 14.49 -25.23 9.88
C ILE A 15 16.02 -25.29 9.97
N SER A 16 16.58 -25.21 11.18
CA SER A 16 18.02 -25.35 11.41
C SER A 16 18.54 -26.71 10.95
N THR A 17 17.85 -27.78 11.32
CA THR A 17 18.19 -29.16 10.95
C THR A 17 18.05 -29.37 9.45
N LEU A 18 16.92 -28.97 8.84
CA LEU A 18 16.70 -29.07 7.40
C LEU A 18 17.73 -28.26 6.59
N ARG A 19 18.16 -27.11 7.10
CA ARG A 19 19.22 -26.32 6.47
C ARG A 19 20.57 -27.04 6.53
N LYS A 20 20.93 -27.65 7.67
CA LYS A 20 22.15 -28.48 7.79
C LYS A 20 22.11 -29.65 6.80
N LEU A 21 20.99 -30.37 6.71
CA LEU A 21 20.80 -31.47 5.75
C LEU A 21 20.93 -31.01 4.30
N CYS A 22 20.30 -29.89 3.94
CA CYS A 22 20.42 -29.29 2.60
C CYS A 22 21.87 -28.89 2.27
N HIS A 23 22.60 -28.30 3.22
CA HIS A 23 24.02 -27.98 3.03
C HIS A 23 24.88 -29.24 2.91
N SER A 24 24.60 -30.28 3.70
CA SER A 24 25.29 -31.56 3.62
C SER A 24 25.09 -32.24 2.26
N ALA A 25 23.85 -32.35 1.80
CA ALA A 25 23.52 -32.93 0.49
C ALA A 25 24.15 -32.15 -0.67
N ARG A 26 24.15 -30.81 -0.62
CA ARG A 26 24.84 -29.98 -1.62
C ARG A 26 26.34 -30.27 -1.66
N ARG A 27 26.99 -30.36 -0.50
CA ARG A 27 28.44 -30.65 -0.42
C ARG A 27 28.77 -32.04 -0.95
N ARG A 28 27.92 -33.05 -0.70
CA ARG A 28 28.10 -34.40 -1.26
C ARG A 28 28.00 -34.39 -2.78
N LEU A 29 26.98 -33.72 -3.35
CA LEU A 29 26.84 -33.57 -4.80
C LEU A 29 28.06 -32.87 -5.43
N GLN A 30 28.53 -31.77 -4.85
CA GLN A 30 29.68 -31.02 -5.36
C GLN A 30 31.02 -31.76 -5.28
N ARG A 31 31.13 -32.76 -4.39
CA ARG A 31 32.35 -33.55 -4.19
C ARG A 31 32.32 -34.89 -4.91
N SER A 32 31.17 -35.30 -5.45
CA SER A 32 31.06 -36.56 -6.20
C SER A 32 31.83 -36.45 -7.51
N ARG A 33 32.60 -37.49 -7.83
CA ARG A 33 33.27 -37.68 -9.14
C ARG A 33 32.64 -38.82 -9.96
N ASP A 34 31.64 -39.48 -9.39
CA ASP A 34 30.95 -40.62 -9.98
C ASP A 34 29.62 -40.17 -10.61
N GLU A 35 29.52 -40.28 -11.93
CA GLU A 35 28.33 -39.93 -12.72
C GLU A 35 27.14 -40.86 -12.43
N THR A 36 27.40 -42.12 -12.05
CA THR A 36 26.37 -43.13 -11.78
C THR A 36 25.47 -42.73 -10.60
N ASN A 37 26.05 -42.11 -9.58
CA ASN A 37 25.34 -41.69 -8.37
C ASN A 37 24.84 -40.24 -8.42
N GLU A 38 25.14 -39.50 -9.48
CA GLU A 38 24.85 -38.07 -9.57
C GLU A 38 23.34 -37.79 -9.49
N ASN A 39 22.53 -38.57 -10.22
CA ASN A 39 21.07 -38.43 -10.24
C ASN A 39 20.45 -38.64 -8.86
N ARG A 40 20.93 -39.64 -8.10
CA ARG A 40 20.49 -39.91 -6.73
C ARG A 40 20.80 -38.74 -5.79
N LEU A 41 22.01 -38.19 -5.87
CA LEU A 41 22.43 -37.04 -5.06
C LEU A 41 21.68 -35.76 -5.42
N ARG A 42 21.35 -35.56 -6.71
CA ARG A 42 20.51 -34.44 -7.18
C ARG A 42 19.09 -34.54 -6.61
N GLU A 43 18.46 -35.72 -6.66
CA GLU A 43 17.13 -35.93 -6.10
C GLU A 43 17.11 -35.76 -4.56
N GLU A 44 18.15 -36.21 -3.86
CA GLU A 44 18.27 -36.00 -2.41
C GLU A 44 18.39 -34.51 -2.06
N LEU A 45 19.22 -33.74 -2.78
CA LEU A 45 19.33 -32.29 -2.60
C LEU A 45 17.99 -31.60 -2.88
N LYS A 46 17.28 -32.00 -3.94
CA LYS A 46 15.96 -31.48 -4.32
C LYS A 46 14.92 -31.76 -3.24
N SER A 47 14.91 -32.97 -2.68
CA SER A 47 14.05 -33.36 -1.55
C SER A 47 14.31 -32.47 -0.31
N HIS A 48 15.58 -32.36 0.12
CA HIS A 48 15.93 -31.51 1.27
C HIS A 48 15.61 -30.02 1.04
N LYS A 49 15.79 -29.50 -0.19
CA LYS A 49 15.37 -28.13 -0.54
C LYS A 49 13.86 -27.95 -0.44
N LYS A 50 13.07 -28.92 -0.92
CA LYS A 50 11.60 -28.90 -0.83
C LYS A 50 11.15 -28.88 0.63
N LEU A 51 11.69 -29.77 1.46
CA LEU A 51 11.39 -29.82 2.90
C LEU A 51 11.74 -28.52 3.61
N LEU A 52 12.94 -27.97 3.37
CA LEU A 52 13.36 -26.69 3.94
C LEU A 52 12.43 -25.54 3.54
N LYS A 53 12.05 -25.45 2.26
CA LYS A 53 11.12 -24.42 1.77
C LYS A 53 9.75 -24.56 2.44
N SER A 54 9.22 -25.78 2.52
CA SER A 54 7.94 -26.06 3.17
C SER A 54 7.95 -25.70 4.65
N ALA A 55 9.00 -26.06 5.40
CA ALA A 55 9.14 -25.74 6.82
C ALA A 55 9.23 -24.22 7.06
N ILE A 56 9.98 -23.48 6.22
CA ILE A 56 10.04 -22.01 6.30
C ILE A 56 8.67 -21.39 6.03
N THR A 57 7.96 -21.83 4.99
CA THR A 57 6.62 -21.32 4.67
C THR A 57 5.65 -21.59 5.82
N ARG A 58 5.65 -22.82 6.36
CA ARG A 58 4.81 -23.21 7.50
C ARG A 58 5.10 -22.35 8.73
N SER A 59 6.37 -22.22 9.11
CA SER A 59 6.74 -21.45 10.30
C SER A 59 6.42 -19.97 10.14
N LYS A 60 6.61 -19.39 8.95
CA LYS A 60 6.21 -17.99 8.68
C LYS A 60 4.71 -17.78 8.83
N LYS A 61 3.91 -18.74 8.33
CA LYS A 61 2.45 -18.70 8.46
C LYS A 61 2.02 -18.74 9.93
N VAL A 62 2.49 -19.74 10.68
CA VAL A 62 2.16 -19.89 12.11
C VAL A 62 2.58 -18.66 12.93
N CYS A 63 3.80 -18.16 12.71
CA CYS A 63 4.27 -16.98 13.43
C CYS A 63 3.48 -15.71 13.04
N PHE A 64 2.98 -15.62 11.81
CA PHE A 64 2.13 -14.50 11.37
C PHE A 64 0.73 -14.60 12.00
N GLU A 65 0.13 -15.79 12.00
CA GLU A 65 -1.17 -16.04 12.66
C GLU A 65 -1.11 -15.68 14.15
N LYS A 66 -0.06 -16.14 14.86
CA LYS A 66 0.17 -15.76 16.25
C LYS A 66 0.31 -14.25 16.44
N LEU A 67 1.00 -13.56 15.53
CA LEU A 67 1.13 -12.10 15.59
C LEU A 67 -0.22 -11.39 15.41
N CYS A 68 -1.11 -11.93 14.56
CA CYS A 68 -2.47 -11.43 14.39
C CYS A 68 -3.32 -11.67 15.63
N GLU A 69 -3.22 -12.85 16.26
CA GLU A 69 -3.90 -13.17 17.52
C GLU A 69 -3.44 -12.23 18.64
N GLU A 70 -2.13 -12.00 18.78
CA GLU A 70 -1.57 -11.03 19.73
C GLU A 70 -2.10 -9.62 19.47
N ALA A 71 -2.22 -9.20 18.20
CA ALA A 71 -2.76 -7.89 17.84
C ALA A 71 -4.25 -7.73 18.18
N ASN A 72 -5.02 -8.82 18.20
CA ASN A 72 -6.42 -8.78 18.62
C ASN A 72 -6.57 -8.58 20.14
N ILE A 73 -5.59 -9.03 20.93
CA ILE A 73 -5.56 -8.88 22.39
C ILE A 73 -4.98 -7.52 22.79
N ASP A 74 -3.83 -7.16 22.20
CA ASP A 74 -3.16 -5.89 22.42
C ASP A 74 -2.89 -5.18 21.08
N PRO A 75 -3.82 -4.30 20.65
CA PRO A 75 -3.68 -3.52 19.42
C PRO A 75 -2.44 -2.62 19.38
N TRP A 76 -1.83 -2.31 20.53
CA TRP A 76 -0.65 -1.43 20.66
C TRP A 76 0.65 -2.21 20.95
N GLY A 77 0.60 -3.54 20.90
CA GLY A 77 1.68 -4.45 21.25
C GLY A 77 2.74 -4.64 20.17
N THR A 78 3.19 -5.89 20.01
CA THR A 78 4.30 -6.24 19.11
C THR A 78 4.00 -5.91 17.65
N ALA A 79 2.78 -6.22 17.18
CA ALA A 79 2.36 -5.94 15.80
C ALA A 79 2.40 -4.44 15.48
N TYR A 80 1.87 -3.60 16.38
CA TYR A 80 1.92 -2.15 16.26
C TYR A 80 3.36 -1.63 16.23
N LYS A 81 4.22 -2.07 17.15
CA LYS A 81 5.64 -1.66 17.19
C LYS A 81 6.39 -2.03 15.91
N ILE A 82 6.12 -3.21 15.34
CA ILE A 82 6.68 -3.64 14.05
C ILE A 82 6.24 -2.67 12.95
N CYS A 83 4.95 -2.38 12.84
CA CYS A 83 4.41 -1.43 11.86
C CYS A 83 5.03 -0.04 12.04
N MET A 84 4.99 0.53 13.24
CA MET A 84 5.50 1.88 13.52
C MET A 84 7.01 2.00 13.32
N SER A 85 7.78 0.93 13.52
CA SER A 85 9.22 0.94 13.20
C SER A 85 9.50 1.17 11.70
N ARG A 86 8.57 0.81 10.82
CA ARG A 86 8.63 1.05 9.37
C ARG A 86 8.19 2.45 8.97
N PHE A 87 7.39 3.10 9.83
CA PHE A 87 6.90 4.47 9.66
C PHE A 87 7.77 5.52 10.35
N LYS A 88 9.01 5.20 10.76
CA LYS A 88 9.99 6.21 11.22
C LYS A 88 10.28 7.18 10.06
N ASN A 89 9.51 8.26 10.05
CA ASN A 89 9.51 9.31 9.03
C ASN A 89 10.93 9.84 8.80
N LYS A 90 11.43 9.70 7.58
CA LYS A 90 12.35 10.72 7.04
C LYS A 90 11.48 11.93 6.73
N GLN A 91 11.51 12.95 7.57
CA GLN A 91 10.95 14.24 7.22
C GLN A 91 11.74 14.81 6.05
N GLN A 92 11.14 14.81 4.86
CA GLN A 92 11.54 15.61 3.70
C GLN A 92 10.38 16.53 3.35
N GLN A 93 9.96 17.36 4.30
CA GLN A 93 9.21 18.56 3.95
C GLN A 93 10.15 19.76 4.11
N PRO A 94 10.10 20.76 3.22
CA PRO A 94 10.81 22.01 3.43
C PRO A 94 10.35 22.60 4.76
N LYS A 95 11.29 22.83 5.69
CA LYS A 95 10.95 23.29 7.05
C LYS A 95 10.62 24.77 7.12
N ASP A 96 10.90 25.51 6.06
CA ASP A 96 10.71 26.97 6.02
C ASP A 96 9.33 27.33 5.45
N ALA A 97 8.50 27.97 6.28
CA ALA A 97 7.17 28.44 5.91
C ALA A 97 7.21 29.50 4.80
N ALA A 98 8.25 30.34 4.78
CA ALA A 98 8.40 31.38 3.76
C ALA A 98 8.66 30.74 2.38
N PHE A 99 9.58 29.76 2.33
CA PHE A 99 9.82 28.97 1.13
C PHE A 99 8.58 28.22 0.66
N MET A 100 7.84 27.57 1.57
CA MET A 100 6.58 26.89 1.24
C MET A 100 5.55 27.84 0.61
N GLY A 101 5.40 29.05 1.16
CA GLY A 101 4.56 30.09 0.57
C GLY A 101 4.95 30.42 -0.87
N LYS A 102 6.25 30.64 -1.10
CA LYS A 102 6.79 30.89 -2.45
C LYS A 102 6.52 29.73 -3.41
N VAL A 103 6.63 28.49 -2.96
CA VAL A 103 6.32 27.31 -3.78
C VAL A 103 4.84 27.29 -4.17
N VAL A 104 3.94 27.53 -3.20
CA VAL A 104 2.50 27.57 -3.47
C VAL A 104 2.15 28.68 -4.45
N GLU A 105 2.67 29.89 -4.26
CA GLU A 105 2.43 31.02 -5.17
C GLU A 105 2.93 30.76 -6.59
N THR A 106 4.06 30.04 -6.73
CA THR A 106 4.63 29.71 -8.03
C THR A 106 3.85 28.61 -8.75
N LEU A 107 3.46 27.54 -8.04
CA LEU A 107 2.80 26.37 -8.64
C LEU A 107 1.28 26.54 -8.80
N PHE A 108 0.66 27.35 -7.94
CA PHE A 108 -0.78 27.59 -7.91
C PHE A 108 -1.07 29.11 -7.93
N PRO A 109 -0.76 29.80 -9.05
CA PRO A 109 -0.97 31.23 -9.15
C PRO A 109 -2.46 31.57 -8.98
N LYS A 110 -2.73 32.71 -8.34
CA LYS A 110 -4.10 33.22 -8.23
C LYS A 110 -4.59 33.62 -9.61
N HIS A 111 -5.65 32.96 -10.06
CA HIS A 111 -6.36 33.33 -11.28
C HIS A 111 -7.60 34.14 -10.94
N ASP A 112 -8.00 35.03 -11.84
CA ASP A 112 -9.30 35.69 -11.75
C ASP A 112 -10.41 34.65 -11.71
N ARG A 113 -11.50 34.98 -11.01
CA ARG A 113 -12.64 34.09 -10.90
C ARG A 113 -13.20 33.83 -12.30
N ILE A 114 -13.07 32.59 -12.77
CA ILE A 114 -13.67 32.17 -14.04
C ILE A 114 -15.18 32.30 -13.89
N SER A 115 -15.76 33.26 -14.62
CA SER A 115 -17.20 33.42 -14.71
C SER A 115 -17.74 32.38 -15.67
N TYR A 116 -18.30 31.30 -15.14
CA TYR A 116 -19.05 30.31 -15.93
C TYR A 116 -20.42 30.86 -16.38
N ALA A 117 -20.65 32.17 -16.34
CA ALA A 117 -21.92 32.84 -16.62
C ALA A 117 -22.34 32.84 -18.10
N LYS A 118 -22.02 31.80 -18.87
CA LYS A 118 -22.90 31.43 -19.97
C LYS A 118 -24.18 30.94 -19.32
N ARG A 119 -25.23 31.77 -19.39
CA ARG A 119 -26.61 31.33 -19.17
C ARG A 119 -26.78 30.02 -19.92
N ARG A 120 -26.97 28.94 -19.17
CA ARG A 120 -27.39 27.65 -19.71
C ARG A 120 -28.63 27.98 -20.52
N ASN A 121 -28.59 27.82 -21.86
CA ASN A 121 -29.80 27.93 -22.66
C ASN A 121 -30.85 27.04 -21.98
N GLU A 122 -32.09 27.50 -21.85
CA GLU A 122 -33.18 26.76 -21.17
C GLU A 122 -33.40 25.35 -21.75
N SER A 123 -32.78 25.04 -22.90
CA SER A 123 -32.76 23.73 -23.56
C SER A 123 -31.60 22.81 -23.16
N ALA A 124 -30.82 23.10 -22.11
CA ALA A 124 -29.73 22.20 -21.73
C ALA A 124 -30.31 20.94 -21.07
N GLU A 125 -30.08 19.81 -21.71
CA GLU A 125 -30.46 18.49 -21.21
C GLU A 125 -29.92 18.28 -19.79
N SER A 126 -30.76 17.67 -18.94
CA SER A 126 -30.35 17.29 -17.59
C SER A 126 -29.13 16.36 -17.69
N PRO A 127 -28.13 16.48 -16.80
CA PRO A 127 -27.06 15.49 -16.75
C PRO A 127 -27.65 14.09 -16.57
N PRO A 128 -27.04 13.06 -17.19
CA PRO A 128 -27.44 11.68 -16.96
C PRO A 128 -27.31 11.35 -15.47
N LEU A 129 -28.25 10.56 -14.95
CA LEU A 129 -28.21 10.12 -13.57
C LEU A 129 -27.10 9.07 -13.37
N VAL A 130 -26.43 9.16 -12.24
CA VAL A 130 -25.48 8.16 -11.76
C VAL A 130 -26.23 6.87 -11.45
N THR A 131 -25.74 5.76 -11.99
CA THR A 131 -26.33 4.43 -11.80
C THR A 131 -25.55 3.58 -10.80
N GLU A 132 -26.20 2.58 -10.22
CA GLU A 132 -25.53 1.63 -9.32
C GLU A 132 -24.45 0.82 -10.06
N ASP A 133 -24.71 0.44 -11.31
CA ASP A 133 -23.75 -0.32 -12.15
C ASP A 133 -22.48 0.48 -12.44
N GLU A 134 -22.61 1.77 -12.73
CA GLU A 134 -21.49 2.69 -12.90
C GLU A 134 -20.65 2.76 -11.62
N LEU A 135 -21.29 2.90 -10.46
CA LEU A 135 -20.59 2.94 -9.17
C LEU A 135 -19.88 1.62 -8.86
N LEU A 136 -20.49 0.48 -9.16
CA LEU A 136 -19.87 -0.83 -8.99
C LEU A 136 -18.69 -1.04 -9.95
N ALA A 137 -18.75 -0.52 -11.17
CA ALA A 137 -17.64 -0.55 -12.12
C ALA A 137 -16.47 0.31 -11.60
N ILE A 138 -16.73 1.54 -11.19
CA ILE A 138 -15.73 2.44 -10.60
C ILE A 138 -15.11 1.82 -9.34
N ALA A 139 -15.95 1.24 -8.46
CA ALA A 139 -15.50 0.58 -7.26
C ALA A 139 -14.58 -0.62 -7.55
N LYS A 140 -14.54 -1.20 -8.75
CA LYS A 140 -13.54 -2.21 -9.11
C LYS A 140 -12.19 -1.58 -9.46
N GLU A 141 -12.21 -0.43 -10.14
CA GLU A 141 -11.03 0.26 -10.68
C GLU A 141 -10.26 1.09 -9.64
N ILE A 142 -10.91 1.53 -8.57
CA ILE A 142 -10.26 2.33 -7.51
C ILE A 142 -9.02 1.61 -6.97
N LYS A 143 -7.87 2.29 -7.05
CA LYS A 143 -6.58 1.77 -6.57
C LYS A 143 -6.49 1.86 -5.05
N ASN A 144 -6.27 0.72 -4.39
CA ASN A 144 -6.20 0.62 -2.93
C ASN A 144 -5.04 1.40 -2.29
N ALA A 145 -3.95 1.62 -3.02
CA ALA A 145 -2.72 2.21 -2.50
C ALA A 145 -2.64 3.73 -2.64
N LYS A 146 -3.76 4.41 -2.92
CA LYS A 146 -3.81 5.87 -2.96
C LYS A 146 -3.96 6.43 -1.55
N ALA A 147 -3.37 7.60 -1.33
CA ALA A 147 -3.48 8.30 -0.05
C ALA A 147 -4.94 8.72 0.19
N PRO A 148 -5.44 8.59 1.43
CA PRO A 148 -6.78 9.05 1.79
C PRO A 148 -6.87 10.59 1.74
N GLY A 149 -8.11 11.08 1.64
CA GLY A 149 -8.42 12.50 1.74
C GLY A 149 -8.27 13.05 3.17
N LEU A 150 -8.83 14.23 3.41
CA LEU A 150 -8.80 14.87 4.74
C LEU A 150 -9.63 14.11 5.79
N ASP A 151 -10.62 13.35 5.35
CA ASP A 151 -11.46 12.47 6.17
C ASP A 151 -10.71 11.22 6.71
N GLY A 152 -9.53 10.92 6.15
CA GLY A 152 -8.75 9.74 6.51
C GLY A 152 -9.35 8.42 6.03
N ILE A 153 -10.40 8.42 5.20
CA ILE A 153 -11.06 7.21 4.73
C ILE A 153 -10.21 6.57 3.62
N PRO A 154 -9.69 5.34 3.80
CA PRO A 154 -8.89 4.69 2.79
C PRO A 154 -9.78 4.19 1.64
N ASN A 155 -9.22 4.18 0.42
CA ASN A 155 -9.89 3.66 -0.76
C ASN A 155 -10.46 2.24 -0.58
N ARG A 156 -9.82 1.39 0.21
CA ARG A 156 -10.36 0.05 0.53
C ARG A 156 -11.73 0.14 1.23
N ALA A 157 -11.87 1.00 2.24
CA ALA A 157 -13.13 1.16 2.96
C ALA A 157 -14.22 1.75 2.05
N LEU A 158 -13.85 2.75 1.24
CA LEU A 158 -14.77 3.35 0.26
C LEU A 158 -15.28 2.31 -0.76
N LYS A 159 -14.40 1.46 -1.29
CA LYS A 159 -14.77 0.39 -2.23
C LYS A 159 -15.76 -0.58 -1.61
N GLU A 160 -15.51 -1.03 -0.39
CA GLU A 160 -16.42 -1.92 0.33
C GLU A 160 -17.78 -1.26 0.58
N ALA A 161 -17.78 0.02 1.01
CA ALA A 161 -19.02 0.76 1.24
C ALA A 161 -19.86 0.90 -0.04
N ILE A 162 -19.25 1.28 -1.16
CA ILE A 162 -19.93 1.37 -2.46
C ILE A 162 -20.43 -0.01 -2.90
N SER A 163 -19.64 -1.06 -2.70
CA SER A 163 -20.02 -2.42 -3.10
C SER A 163 -21.19 -2.98 -2.29
N LEU A 164 -21.28 -2.63 -1.00
CA LEU A 164 -22.35 -3.08 -0.10
C LEU A 164 -23.63 -2.26 -0.24
N LYS A 165 -23.52 -0.96 -0.54
CA LYS A 165 -24.64 0.00 -0.55
C LYS A 165 -24.59 0.96 -1.76
N PRO A 166 -24.49 0.46 -3.00
CA PRO A 166 -24.32 1.32 -4.18
C PRO A 166 -25.47 2.32 -4.36
N ARG A 167 -26.70 1.89 -4.07
CA ARG A 167 -27.89 2.74 -4.08
C ARG A 167 -27.77 4.04 -3.28
N VAL A 168 -27.21 3.99 -2.07
CA VAL A 168 -27.06 5.16 -1.19
C VAL A 168 -26.14 6.20 -1.83
N PHE A 169 -25.07 5.74 -2.47
CA PHE A 169 -24.15 6.62 -3.18
C PHE A 169 -24.79 7.20 -4.43
N ALA A 170 -25.54 6.40 -5.21
CA ALA A 170 -26.25 6.88 -6.39
C ALA A 170 -27.28 7.96 -6.02
N GLU A 171 -28.09 7.73 -5.00
CA GLU A 171 -29.07 8.70 -4.48
C GLU A 171 -28.38 10.00 -4.03
N MET A 172 -27.26 9.90 -3.30
CA MET A 172 -26.47 11.06 -2.87
C MET A 172 -25.92 11.87 -4.07
N TYR A 173 -25.28 11.21 -5.04
CA TYR A 173 -24.73 11.90 -6.21
C TYR A 173 -25.82 12.51 -7.08
N ASN A 174 -26.93 11.80 -7.29
CA ASN A 174 -28.07 12.29 -8.07
C ASN A 174 -28.77 13.47 -7.37
N ALA A 175 -28.84 13.48 -6.04
CA ALA A 175 -29.30 14.65 -5.28
C ALA A 175 -28.36 15.85 -5.52
N CYS A 176 -27.05 15.66 -5.49
CA CYS A 176 -26.09 16.74 -5.78
C CYS A 176 -26.25 17.28 -7.21
N LEU A 177 -26.46 16.41 -8.20
CA LEU A 177 -26.67 16.79 -9.60
C LEU A 177 -27.99 17.53 -9.82
N LYS A 178 -29.06 17.08 -9.15
CA LYS A 178 -30.40 17.67 -9.28
C LYS A 178 -30.50 19.02 -8.61
N GLU A 179 -29.98 19.15 -7.40
CA GLU A 179 -30.04 20.38 -6.61
C GLU A 179 -28.90 21.35 -6.96
N GLU A 180 -27.94 20.92 -7.79
CA GLU A 180 -26.74 21.67 -8.17
C GLU A 180 -25.88 22.11 -6.96
N VAL A 181 -25.99 21.40 -5.83
CA VAL A 181 -25.24 21.65 -4.60
C VAL A 181 -24.28 20.50 -4.32
N PHE A 182 -23.00 20.85 -4.18
CA PHE A 182 -21.94 19.91 -3.82
C PHE A 182 -21.37 20.25 -2.44
N PRO A 183 -21.13 19.26 -1.56
CA PRO A 183 -20.57 19.48 -0.24
C PRO A 183 -19.25 20.25 -0.27
N ASP A 184 -19.14 21.31 0.52
CA ASP A 184 -17.89 22.06 0.64
C ASP A 184 -16.69 21.22 1.08
N PRO A 185 -16.82 20.22 1.98
CA PRO A 185 -15.70 19.33 2.30
C PRO A 185 -15.09 18.63 1.09
N TRP A 186 -15.83 18.37 0.01
CA TRP A 186 -15.30 17.74 -1.20
C TRP A 186 -14.42 18.67 -2.03
N LYS A 187 -14.54 19.98 -1.82
CA LYS A 187 -13.77 21.02 -2.51
C LYS A 187 -12.45 21.34 -1.77
N VAL A 188 -12.24 20.75 -0.59
CA VAL A 188 -11.05 20.96 0.23
C VAL A 188 -10.09 19.79 0.05
N GLN A 189 -8.82 20.09 -0.23
CA GLN A 189 -7.77 19.08 -0.39
C GLN A 189 -6.50 19.45 0.39
N ARG A 190 -5.77 18.42 0.85
CA ARG A 190 -4.45 18.62 1.46
C ARG A 190 -3.40 18.75 0.37
N LEU A 191 -2.76 19.91 0.27
CA LEU A 191 -1.59 20.07 -0.58
C LEU A 191 -0.36 19.42 0.08
N VAL A 192 0.26 18.47 -0.60
CA VAL A 192 1.52 17.83 -0.18
C VAL A 192 2.56 18.08 -1.26
N LEU A 193 3.58 18.86 -0.93
CA LEU A 193 4.70 19.15 -1.84
C LEU A 193 5.71 18.01 -1.76
N LEU A 194 5.94 17.35 -2.90
CA LEU A 194 6.88 16.24 -3.03
C LEU A 194 8.03 16.67 -3.95
N PRO A 195 9.29 16.64 -3.48
CA PRO A 195 10.41 17.04 -4.32
C PRO A 195 10.54 16.10 -5.52
N LYS A 196 10.62 16.69 -6.71
CA LYS A 196 10.91 15.99 -7.96
C LYS A 196 12.32 15.41 -7.89
N PRO A 197 12.52 14.18 -8.37
CA PRO A 197 13.84 13.57 -8.36
C PRO A 197 14.81 14.37 -9.26
N LYS A 198 16.06 14.50 -8.80
CA LYS A 198 17.16 15.16 -9.53
C LYS A 198 16.98 16.66 -9.80
N LYS A 199 16.11 17.35 -9.06
CA LYS A 199 16.00 18.82 -9.12
C LYS A 199 16.47 19.48 -7.82
N PRO A 200 16.98 20.73 -7.86
CA PRO A 200 17.40 21.44 -6.68
C PRO A 200 16.22 21.67 -5.71
N PRO A 201 16.27 21.19 -4.45
CA PRO A 201 15.17 21.34 -3.50
C PRO A 201 14.94 22.79 -3.04
N GLU A 202 15.84 23.72 -3.37
CA GLU A 202 15.71 25.14 -3.05
C GLU A 202 14.90 25.92 -4.11
N GLU A 203 14.50 25.26 -5.21
CA GLU A 203 13.72 25.88 -6.27
C GLU A 203 12.22 25.56 -6.11
N PRO A 204 11.34 26.57 -6.13
CA PRO A 204 9.89 26.36 -6.13
C PRO A 204 9.37 25.39 -7.21
N SER A 205 9.96 25.42 -8.41
CA SER A 205 9.56 24.57 -9.54
C SER A 205 9.95 23.09 -9.39
N SER A 206 10.77 22.79 -8.38
CA SER A 206 11.26 21.44 -8.06
C SER A 206 10.29 20.61 -7.23
N TYR A 207 9.18 21.19 -6.78
CA TYR A 207 8.08 20.48 -6.12
C TYR A 207 6.90 20.33 -7.08
#